data_AF-A0A2R6D756-F1
#
_entry.id   AF-A0A2R6D756-F1
#
_cell.length_a   1.000
_cell.length_b   1.000
_cell.length_c   1.000
_cell.angle_alpha   90.00
_cell.angle_beta   90.00
_cell.angle_gamma   90.00
#
_symmetry.space_group_name_H-M   'P 1'
#
loop_
_entity.id
_entity.type
_entity.pdbx_description
1 polymer ?
#
loop_
_entity_poly.entity_id
_entity_poly.type
_entity_poly.pdbx_seq_one_letter_code
_entity_poly.pdbx_strand_id
1 'polypeptide(L)' 'MSTSIRVTDETKRMLESLKREEETFDELLERLAQKEKPIDIGAWGEEKADRARAAVERSRESFER' A
#
# COMPACT_ATOMS: atom_id res chain seq x y z
N MET A 1 -0.04 9.45 13.75
CA MET A 1 -1.27 8.63 13.92
C MET A 1 -1.01 7.30 13.23
N SER A 2 -1.30 6.16 13.87
CA SER A 2 -1.14 4.84 13.24
C SER A 2 -2.49 4.40 12.67
N THR A 3 -2.51 3.96 11.42
CA THR A 3 -3.68 3.38 10.76
C THR A 3 -3.36 1.95 10.42
N SER A 4 -4.15 1.00 10.93
CA SER A 4 -3.93 -0.42 10.66
C SER A 4 -4.64 -0.84 9.38
N ILE A 5 -3.89 -1.45 8.46
CA ILE A 5 -4.44 -2.09 7.25
C ILE A 5 -4.52 -3.58 7.52
N ARG A 6 -5.70 -4.18 7.32
CA ARG A 6 -5.82 -5.65 7.38
C ARG A 6 -5.32 -6.23 6.07
N VAL A 7 -4.42 -7.19 6.18
CA VAL A 7 -3.84 -7.92 5.06
C VAL A 7 -4.08 -9.42 5.26
N THR A 8 -4.00 -10.19 4.20
CA THR A 8 -4.03 -11.65 4.28
C THR A 8 -2.75 -12.18 4.92
N ASP A 9 -2.81 -13.38 5.49
CA ASP A 9 -1.63 -14.05 6.07
C ASP A 9 -0.55 -14.35 5.03
N GLU A 10 -0.94 -14.50 3.76
CA GLU A 10 0.00 -14.65 2.65
C GLU A 10 0.78 -13.35 2.42
N THR A 11 0.08 -12.22 2.31
CA THR A 11 0.72 -10.90 2.17
C THR A 11 1.61 -10.59 3.36
N LYS A 12 1.18 -10.92 4.58
CA LYS A 12 1.99 -10.74 5.78
C LYS A 12 3.30 -11.54 5.73
N ARG A 13 3.25 -12.81 5.33
CA ARG A 13 4.44 -13.67 5.18
C ARG A 13 5.40 -13.15 4.11
N MET A 14 4.86 -12.62 3.02
CA MET A 14 5.66 -11.98 1.97
C MET A 14 6.38 -10.74 2.51
N LEU A 15 5.68 -9.88 3.27
CA LEU A 15 6.29 -8.71 3.89
C LEU A 15 7.36 -9.10 4.91
N GLU A 16 7.14 -10.14 5.70
CA GLU A 16 8.13 -10.67 6.65
C GLU A 16 9.43 -11.14 5.96
N SER A 17 9.36 -11.76 4.78
CA SER A 17 10.57 -12.18 4.07
C SER A 17 11.36 -11.01 3.46
N LEU A 18 10.69 -9.88 3.18
CA LEU A 18 11.29 -8.66 2.62
C LEU A 18 11.80 -7.69 3.70
N LYS A 19 11.37 -7.88 4.94
CA LYS A 19 11.72 -7.09 6.12
C LYS A 19 13.13 -7.43 6.58
N ARG A 20 13.94 -6.43 6.92
CA ARG A 20 15.24 -6.65 7.60
C ARG A 20 15.03 -6.94 9.08
N GLU A 21 16.00 -7.58 9.73
CA GLU A 21 15.87 -8.04 11.13
C GLU A 21 15.48 -6.91 12.10
N GLU A 22 16.15 -5.76 12.01
CA GLU A 22 15.94 -4.60 12.90
C GLU A 22 14.89 -3.59 12.40
N GLU A 23 14.32 -3.80 11.22
CA GLU A 23 13.36 -2.86 10.60
C GLU A 23 11.96 -3.00 11.21
N THR A 24 11.07 -2.03 11.04
CA THR A 24 9.63 -2.16 11.31
C THR A 24 8.86 -2.38 10.00
N PHE A 25 7.58 -2.76 10.07
CA PHE A 25 6.77 -2.83 8.85
C PHE A 25 6.59 -1.46 8.20
N ASP A 26 6.51 -0.40 8.99
CA ASP A 26 6.37 0.97 8.47
C ASP A 26 7.63 1.40 7.72
N GLU A 27 8.82 1.15 8.27
CA GLU A 27 10.10 1.43 7.59
C GLU A 27 10.30 0.58 6.34
N LEU A 28 9.88 -0.70 6.37
CA LEU A 28 9.86 -1.56 5.18
C LEU A 28 8.97 -0.93 4.08
N LEU A 29 7.76 -0.52 4.43
CA LEU A 29 6.81 0.06 3.48
C LEU A 29 7.33 1.39 2.94
N GLU A 30 7.91 2.24 3.77
CA GLU A 30 8.54 3.48 3.37
C GLU A 30 9.71 3.21 2.40
N ARG A 31 10.58 2.24 2.71
CA ARG A 31 11.68 1.85 1.84
C ARG A 31 11.21 1.30 0.49
N LEU A 32 10.18 0.44 0.49
CA LEU A 32 9.62 -0.10 -0.75
C LEU A 32 9.01 1.02 -1.61
N ALA A 33 8.27 1.94 -0.96
CA ALA A 33 7.67 3.10 -1.60
C ALA A 33 8.67 4.16 -2.07
N GLN A 34 9.89 4.18 -1.53
CA GLN A 34 11.00 5.03 -1.99
C GLN A 34 11.85 4.36 -3.09
N LYS A 35 11.87 3.02 -3.14
CA LYS A 35 12.64 2.25 -4.14
C LYS A 35 11.99 2.30 -5.53
N GLU A 36 10.67 2.24 -5.57
CA GLU A 36 9.95 2.83 -6.69
C GLU A 36 9.97 4.33 -6.47
N LYS A 37 10.52 5.12 -7.42
CA LYS A 37 10.38 6.58 -7.34
C LYS A 37 8.92 6.88 -7.00
N PRO A 38 8.64 7.82 -6.07
CA PRO A 38 7.27 8.15 -5.74
C PRO A 38 6.55 8.36 -7.06
N ILE A 39 5.50 7.59 -7.27
CA ILE A 39 4.52 7.96 -8.26
C ILE A 39 4.00 9.29 -7.76
N ASP A 40 4.58 10.34 -8.32
CA ASP A 40 4.15 11.70 -8.11
C ASP A 40 2.65 11.66 -8.42
N ILE A 41 1.81 12.02 -7.46
CA ILE A 41 0.35 11.92 -7.67
C ILE A 41 -0.06 12.87 -8.83
N GLY A 42 0.82 13.80 -9.24
CA GLY A 42 0.71 14.58 -10.47
C GLY A 42 1.26 13.94 -11.77
N ALA A 43 1.88 12.75 -11.72
CA ALA A 43 2.38 12.02 -12.88
C ALA A 43 1.35 11.03 -13.46
N TRP A 44 0.23 10.81 -12.78
CA TRP A 44 -0.90 10.06 -13.32
C TRP A 44 -1.88 11.09 -13.86
N GLY A 45 -2.01 11.19 -15.19
CA GLY A 45 -3.04 12.03 -15.79
C GLY A 45 -4.38 11.75 -15.11
N GLU A 46 -5.16 12.80 -14.83
CA GLU A 46 -6.30 12.84 -13.88
C GLU A 46 -7.16 11.56 -13.90
N GLU A 47 -7.45 11.04 -15.09
CA GLU A 47 -8.26 9.84 -15.31
C GLU A 47 -7.72 8.55 -14.66
N LYS A 48 -6.39 8.37 -14.59
CA LYS A 48 -5.78 7.17 -13.97
C LYS A 48 -5.75 7.27 -12.45
N ALA A 49 -5.53 8.48 -11.92
CA ALA A 49 -5.58 8.72 -10.48
C ALA A 49 -7.00 8.48 -9.93
N ASP A 50 -8.01 8.92 -10.67
CA ASP A 50 -9.40 8.75 -10.26
C ASP A 50 -9.88 7.29 -10.39
N ARG A 51 -9.40 6.55 -11.40
CA ARG A 51 -9.65 5.10 -11.47
C ARG A 51 -8.98 4.31 -10.34
N ALA A 52 -7.79 4.71 -9.92
CA ALA A 52 -7.12 4.08 -8.78
C ALA A 52 -7.88 4.35 -7.47
N ARG A 53 -8.30 5.60 -7.24
CA ARG A 53 -9.14 5.97 -6.10
C ARG A 53 -10.46 5.20 -6.09
N ALA A 54 -11.17 5.13 -7.22
CA ALA A 54 -12.41 4.39 -7.34
C ALA A 54 -12.25 2.86 -7.21
N ALA A 55 -11.08 2.30 -7.55
CA ALA A 55 -10.80 0.87 -7.32
C ALA A 55 -10.61 0.57 -5.82
N VAL A 56 -9.90 1.45 -5.11
CA VAL A 56 -9.70 1.34 -3.66
C VAL A 56 -11.02 1.53 -2.91
N GLU A 57 -11.85 2.48 -3.33
CA GLU A 57 -13.16 2.75 -2.73
C GLU A 57 -14.14 1.59 -2.92
N ARG A 58 -14.24 1.03 -4.13
CA ARG A 58 -15.03 -0.19 -4.39
C ARG A 58 -14.53 -1.40 -3.63
N SER A 59 -13.21 -1.51 -3.45
CA SER A 59 -12.64 -2.58 -2.61
C SER A 59 -13.09 -2.42 -1.16
N ARG A 60 -13.11 -1.19 -0.62
CA ARG A 60 -13.55 -0.90 0.74
C ARG A 60 -15.04 -1.18 0.95
N GLU A 61 -15.90 -0.78 0.02
CA GLU A 61 -17.35 -1.07 0.10
C GLU A 61 -17.67 -2.57 0.03
N SER A 62 -16.86 -3.35 -0.67
CA SER A 62 -17.03 -4.82 -0.74
C SER A 62 -16.64 -5.55 0.55
N PHE A 63 -15.87 -4.90 1.45
CA PHE A 63 -15.51 -5.45 2.76
C PHE A 63 -16.47 -5.03 3.89
N GLU A 64 -17.37 -4.07 3.66
CA GLU A 64 -18.40 -3.63 4.63
C GLU A 64 -19.77 -4.32 4.46
N ARG A 65 -19.85 -5.40 3.67
CA ARG A 65 -21.06 -6.24 3.52
C ARG A 65 -20.99 -7.53 4.32
#